data_AF-A0A6A2SZI8-F1
#
_entry.id   AF-A0A6A2SZI8-F1
#
_cell.length_a   1.000
_cell.length_b   1.000
_cell.length_c   1.000
_cell.angle_alpha   90.00
_cell.angle_beta   90.00
_cell.angle_gamma   90.00
#
_symmetry.space_group_name_H-M   'P 1'
#
loop_
_entity.id
_entity.type
_entity.pdbx_description
1 polymer ?
#
loop_
_entity_poly.entity_id
_entity_poly.type
_entity_poly.pdbx_seq_one_letter_code
_entity_poly.pdbx_strand_id
1 'polypeptide(L)'
;MVDDTAKLVSLLRAEVNVPAGDNDRLVDKVTAAIEYVDSAIGGANVSAAVRADCIVSCAADLYNSRDARLGVMDVGDGSLEPYRVSSDPLRSVWPKLNAAGVPTGGLVIA
;
A
#
# COMPACT_ATOMS: atom_id res chain seq x y z
N MET A 1 5.26 -13.59 -15.18
CA MET A 1 5.11 -13.08 -13.79
C MET A 1 6.11 -11.96 -13.43
N VAL A 2 7.23 -11.77 -14.15
CA VAL A 2 8.17 -10.65 -13.89
C VAL A 2 7.63 -9.30 -14.42
N ASP A 3 6.86 -9.31 -15.51
CA ASP A 3 6.34 -8.08 -16.14
C ASP A 3 5.30 -7.32 -15.30
N ASP A 4 4.50 -8.03 -14.50
CA ASP A 4 3.49 -7.38 -13.64
C ASP A 4 4.13 -6.64 -12.46
N THR A 5 5.19 -7.21 -11.86
CA THR A 5 5.91 -6.55 -10.77
C THR A 5 6.62 -5.28 -11.25
N ALA A 6 7.25 -5.30 -12.42
CA ALA A 6 7.91 -4.11 -12.99
C ALA A 6 6.90 -2.98 -13.26
N LYS A 7 5.69 -3.33 -13.72
CA LYS A 7 4.59 -2.37 -13.89
C LYS A 7 4.11 -1.80 -12.56
N LEU A 8 3.92 -2.65 -11.54
CA LEU A 8 3.51 -2.22 -10.20
C LEU A 8 4.56 -1.32 -9.55
N VAL A 9 5.85 -1.60 -9.71
CA VAL A 9 6.95 -0.74 -9.24
C VAL A 9 6.91 0.63 -9.94
N SER A 10 6.63 0.66 -11.24
CA SER A 10 6.51 1.92 -11.99
C SER A 10 5.31 2.75 -11.51
N LEU A 11 4.18 2.11 -11.23
CA LEU A 11 2.99 2.76 -10.67
C LEU A 11 3.26 3.28 -9.26
N LEU A 12 3.88 2.46 -8.40
CA LEU A 12 4.26 2.87 -7.05
C LEU A 12 5.20 4.07 -7.08
N ARG A 13 6.19 4.06 -7.98
CA ARG A 13 7.13 5.17 -8.13
C ARG A 13 6.42 6.50 -8.45
N ALA A 14 5.41 6.45 -9.32
CA ALA A 14 4.58 7.61 -9.63
C ALA A 14 3.75 8.04 -8.40
N GLU A 15 3.19 7.07 -7.67
CA GLU A 15 2.36 7.32 -6.48
C GLU A 15 3.15 7.99 -5.34
N VAL A 16 4.37 7.54 -5.07
CA VAL A 16 5.22 8.11 -4.01
C VAL A 16 6.07 9.31 -4.48
N ASN A 17 5.91 9.74 -5.73
CA ASN A 17 6.65 10.85 -6.34
C ASN A 17 8.18 10.76 -6.20
N VAL A 18 8.75 9.57 -6.44
CA VAL A 18 10.21 9.32 -6.36
C VAL A 18 10.82 9.30 -7.78
N PRO A 19 11.46 10.37 -8.26
CA PRO A 19 11.87 10.48 -9.66
C PRO A 19 13.03 9.54 -10.05
N ALA A 20 13.94 9.21 -9.12
CA ALA A 20 15.06 8.30 -9.36
C ALA A 20 15.54 7.64 -8.06
N GLY A 21 16.28 6.52 -8.16
CA GLY A 21 16.81 5.78 -7.00
C GLY A 21 15.75 4.92 -6.29
N ASP A 22 16.14 4.27 -5.19
CA ASP A 22 15.26 3.46 -4.31
C ASP A 22 14.57 2.25 -4.98
N ASN A 23 15.07 1.77 -6.13
CA ASN A 23 14.49 0.64 -6.87
C ASN A 23 14.29 -0.60 -6.00
N ASP A 24 15.32 -1.03 -5.29
CA ASP A 24 15.26 -2.24 -4.46
C ASP A 24 14.20 -2.10 -3.37
N ARG A 25 14.11 -0.91 -2.74
CA ARG A 25 13.08 -0.61 -1.75
C ARG A 25 11.68 -0.68 -2.35
N LEU A 26 11.48 -0.10 -3.54
CA LEU A 26 10.17 -0.16 -4.22
C LEU A 26 9.78 -1.60 -4.56
N VAL A 27 10.72 -2.41 -5.05
CA VAL A 27 10.51 -3.84 -5.34
C VAL A 27 10.13 -4.60 -4.07
N ASP A 28 10.83 -4.37 -2.96
CA ASP A 28 10.53 -5.00 -1.66
C ASP A 28 9.13 -4.64 -1.18
N LYS A 29 8.72 -3.37 -1.30
CA LYS A 29 7.38 -2.91 -0.89
C LYS A 29 6.28 -3.49 -1.76
N VAL A 30 6.47 -3.55 -3.08
CA VAL A 30 5.51 -4.19 -3.98
C VAL A 30 5.37 -5.68 -3.67
N THR A 31 6.49 -6.36 -3.40
CA THR A 31 6.48 -7.80 -3.08
C THR A 31 5.70 -8.08 -1.80
N ALA A 32 5.96 -7.32 -0.72
CA ALA A 32 5.20 -7.43 0.51
C ALA A 32 3.71 -7.08 0.33
N ALA A 33 3.40 -6.03 -0.44
CA ALA A 33 2.02 -5.62 -0.71
C ALA A 33 1.23 -6.69 -1.48
N ILE A 34 1.87 -7.39 -2.42
CA ILE A 34 1.25 -8.53 -3.13
C ILE A 34 0.79 -9.58 -2.13
N GLU A 35 1.65 -9.99 -1.19
CA GLU A 35 1.32 -11.01 -0.19
C GLU A 35 0.14 -10.58 0.70
N TYR A 36 0.16 -9.35 1.21
CA TYR A 36 -0.92 -8.83 2.04
C TYR A 36 -2.25 -8.75 1.28
N VAL A 37 -2.25 -8.20 0.07
CA VAL A 37 -3.46 -8.01 -0.74
C VAL A 37 -4.02 -9.34 -1.22
N ASP A 38 -3.17 -10.28 -1.66
CA ASP A 38 -3.64 -11.60 -2.08
C ASP A 38 -4.22 -12.39 -0.93
N SER A 39 -3.60 -12.31 0.26
CA SER A 39 -4.15 -12.91 1.48
C SER A 39 -5.50 -12.29 1.84
N ALA A 40 -5.64 -10.96 1.72
CA ALA A 40 -6.87 -10.24 1.99
C ALA A 40 -8.00 -10.52 1.00
N ILE A 41 -7.68 -10.74 -0.27
CA ILE A 41 -8.66 -11.11 -1.30
C ILE A 41 -9.24 -12.51 -1.02
N GLY A 42 -8.44 -13.42 -0.43
CA GLY A 42 -8.95 -14.70 0.08
C GLY A 42 -9.64 -15.59 -0.97
N GLY A 43 -9.29 -15.43 -2.25
CA GLY A 43 -9.90 -16.14 -3.37
C GLY A 43 -11.17 -15.48 -3.94
N ALA A 44 -11.59 -14.32 -3.44
CA ALA A 44 -12.67 -13.55 -4.05
C ALA A 44 -12.32 -13.12 -5.48
N ASN A 45 -13.32 -13.08 -6.36
CA ASN A 45 -13.12 -12.67 -7.74
C ASN A 45 -13.06 -11.14 -7.84
N VAL A 46 -11.84 -10.59 -7.85
CA VAL A 46 -11.57 -9.16 -7.99
C VAL A 46 -10.96 -8.89 -9.35
N SER A 47 -11.35 -7.79 -10.00
CA SER A 47 -10.77 -7.42 -11.28
C SER A 47 -9.26 -7.14 -11.14
N ALA A 48 -8.49 -7.46 -12.18
CA ALA A 48 -7.04 -7.23 -12.17
C ALA A 48 -6.68 -5.75 -11.92
N ALA A 49 -7.51 -4.82 -12.40
CA ALA A 49 -7.34 -3.39 -12.18
C ALA A 49 -7.51 -3.00 -10.70
N VAL A 50 -8.55 -3.51 -10.03
CA VAL A 50 -8.78 -3.25 -8.61
C VAL A 50 -7.69 -3.90 -7.75
N ARG A 51 -7.29 -5.12 -8.09
CA ARG A 51 -6.17 -5.79 -7.41
C ARG A 51 -4.88 -4.97 -7.52
N ALA A 52 -4.54 -4.49 -8.71
CA ALA A 52 -3.35 -3.67 -8.92
C ALA A 52 -3.40 -2.36 -8.12
N ASP A 53 -4.56 -1.68 -8.12
CA ASP A 53 -4.78 -0.46 -7.34
C ASP A 53 -4.63 -0.70 -5.82
N CYS A 54 -5.15 -1.82 -5.31
CA CYS A 54 -4.96 -2.23 -3.92
C CYS A 54 -3.48 -2.48 -3.58
N ILE A 55 -2.75 -3.17 -4.45
CA ILE A 55 -1.32 -3.46 -4.26
C ILE A 55 -0.50 -2.17 -4.23
N VAL A 56 -0.76 -1.24 -5.16
CA VAL A 56 -0.03 0.03 -5.23
C VAL A 56 -0.28 0.87 -3.97
N SER A 57 -1.53 0.97 -3.50
CA SER A 57 -1.83 1.71 -2.26
C SER A 57 -1.22 1.07 -1.02
N CYS A 58 -1.28 -0.26 -0.88
CA CYS A 58 -0.61 -0.94 0.23
C CYS A 58 0.91 -0.71 0.19
N ALA A 59 1.51 -0.81 -1.00
CA ALA A 59 2.95 -0.59 -1.14
C ALA A 59 3.35 0.86 -0.81
N ALA A 60 2.51 1.85 -1.16
CA ALA A 60 2.73 3.25 -0.80
C ALA A 60 2.64 3.46 0.72
N ASP A 61 1.64 2.87 1.38
CA ASP A 61 1.52 2.90 2.85
C ASP A 61 2.73 2.25 3.52
N LEU A 62 3.20 1.10 3.01
CA LEU A 62 4.40 0.42 3.50
C LEU A 62 5.69 1.20 3.24
N TYR A 63 5.73 2.02 2.18
CA TYR A 63 6.85 2.90 1.87
C TYR A 63 6.91 4.07 2.86
N ASN A 64 5.78 4.76 3.03
CA ASN A 64 5.65 5.97 3.85
C ASN A 64 5.67 5.69 5.35
N SER A 65 5.14 4.53 5.79
CA SER A 65 5.16 4.14 7.21
C SER A 65 6.57 3.97 7.77
N ARG A 66 7.58 3.69 6.93
CA ARG A 66 8.98 3.65 7.38
C ARG A 66 9.51 5.05 7.70
N ASP A 67 9.15 6.06 6.90
CA ASP A 67 9.58 7.44 7.14
C ASP A 67 8.87 7.98 8.40
N ALA A 68 7.60 7.61 8.60
CA ALA A 68 6.83 7.97 9.78
C ALA A 68 7.19 7.21 11.07
N ARG A 69 7.90 6.07 11.01
CA ARG A 69 8.41 5.35 12.21
C ARG A 69 9.44 6.18 13.00
N LEU A 70 10.00 7.22 12.39
CA LEU A 70 10.84 8.21 13.07
C LEU A 70 10.03 9.39 13.66
N GLY A 71 8.69 9.33 13.59
CA GLY A 71 7.78 10.28 14.23
C GLY A 71 7.65 11.63 13.53
N VAL A 72 8.15 11.73 12.30
CA VAL A 72 8.22 12.99 11.54
C VAL A 72 7.74 12.75 10.12
N MET A 73 6.61 13.35 9.76
CA MET A 73 6.22 13.55 8.36
C MET A 73 6.36 15.05 8.09
N ASP A 74 7.26 15.43 7.19
CA ASP A 74 7.42 16.82 6.75
C ASP A 74 6.26 17.17 5.81
N VAL A 75 5.39 18.08 6.25
CA VAL A 75 4.21 18.53 5.49
C VAL A 75 4.58 19.64 4.49
N GLY A 76 5.85 20.07 4.45
CA GLY A 76 6.34 21.07 3.51
C GLY A 76 5.93 22.51 3.83
N ASP A 77 5.26 22.73 4.96
CA ASP A 77 4.83 24.05 5.46
C ASP A 77 5.67 24.53 6.67
N GLY A 78 6.72 23.80 7.02
CA GLY A 78 7.60 24.10 8.16
C GLY A 78 7.03 23.72 9.52
N SER A 79 5.85 23.10 9.58
CA SER A 79 5.27 22.54 10.80
C SER A 79 5.55 21.03 10.91
N LEU A 80 5.99 20.60 12.10
CA LEU A 80 6.17 19.19 12.46
C LEU A 80 5.01 18.78 13.35
N GLU A 81 3.94 18.25 12.76
CA GLU A 81 2.83 17.70 13.53
C GLU A 81 3.04 16.19 13.80
N PRO A 82 2.82 15.71 15.03
CA PRO A 82 2.91 14.28 15.34
C PRO A 82 1.78 13.52 14.66
N TYR A 83 2.05 12.97 13.48
CA TYR A 83 1.10 12.15 12.73
C TYR A 83 1.13 10.70 13.23
N ARG A 84 -0.01 10.21 13.75
CA ARG A 84 -0.16 8.79 14.09
C ARG A 84 -0.40 7.98 12.82
N VAL A 85 0.66 7.36 12.31
CA VAL A 85 0.52 6.39 11.22
C VAL A 85 -0.11 5.11 11.73
N SER A 86 -1.14 4.64 11.03
CA SER A 86 -1.77 3.35 11.26
C SER A 86 -0.73 2.24 11.14
N SER A 87 -0.67 1.34 12.12
CA SER A 87 0.16 0.14 12.04
C SER A 87 -0.41 -0.92 11.10
N ASP A 88 -1.68 -0.80 10.72
CA ASP A 88 -2.33 -1.69 9.76
C ASP A 88 -1.86 -1.38 8.32
N PRO A 89 -1.14 -2.31 7.66
CA PRO A 89 -0.62 -2.14 6.30
C PRO A 89 -1.71 -2.15 5.22
N LEU A 90 -2.94 -2.56 5.55
CA LEU A 90 -4.07 -2.66 4.61
C LEU A 90 -5.14 -1.59 4.82
N ARG A 91 -4.86 -0.58 5.67
CA ARG A 91 -5.80 0.49 5.98
C ARG A 91 -6.39 1.17 4.74
N SER A 92 -5.55 1.51 3.75
CA SER A 92 -6.02 2.12 2.49
C SER A 92 -6.71 1.13 1.54
N VAL A 93 -6.49 -0.17 1.74
CA VAL A 93 -6.98 -1.25 0.88
C VAL A 93 -8.39 -1.68 1.27
N TRP A 94 -8.73 -1.68 2.57
CA TRP A 94 -10.04 -2.15 3.04
C TRP A 94 -11.24 -1.47 2.37
N PRO A 95 -11.28 -0.13 2.22
CA PRO A 95 -12.40 0.51 1.54
C PRO A 95 -12.52 0.09 0.07
N LYS A 96 -11.39 -0.16 -0.61
CA LYS A 96 -11.33 -0.57 -2.02
C LYS A 96 -11.84 -2.00 -2.21
N LEU A 97 -11.40 -2.91 -1.35
CA LEU A 97 -11.85 -4.30 -1.37
C LEU A 97 -13.33 -4.43 -1.02
N ASN A 98 -13.81 -3.65 -0.04
CA ASN A 98 -15.23 -3.60 0.31
C ASN A 98 -16.08 -3.09 -0.88
N ALA A 99 -15.64 -2.04 -1.58
CA ALA A 99 -16.30 -1.55 -2.79
C ALA A 99 -16.31 -2.59 -3.93
N ALA A 100 -15.32 -3.48 -3.96
CA ALA A 100 -15.22 -4.59 -4.91
C ALA A 100 -16.05 -5.82 -4.49
N GLY A 101 -16.78 -5.74 -3.37
CA GLY A 101 -17.60 -6.85 -2.87
C GLY A 101 -16.82 -7.92 -2.10
N VAL A 102 -15.55 -7.66 -1.74
CA VAL A 102 -14.79 -8.54 -0.85
C VAL A 102 -15.13 -8.13 0.59
N PRO A 103 -15.76 -9.02 1.39
CA PRO A 103 -16.04 -8.75 2.79
C PRO A 103 -14.71 -8.62 3.54
N THR A 104 -14.27 -7.38 3.72
CA THR A 104 -12.98 -7.04 4.32
C THR A 104 -13.23 -6.25 5.59
N GLY A 105 -12.48 -6.60 6.64
CA GLY A 105 -12.80 -6.13 7.98
C GLY A 105 -13.99 -6.88 8.56
N GLY A 106 -13.81 -8.16 8.85
CA GLY A 106 -14.57 -8.76 9.93
C GLY A 106 -14.28 -7.92 11.17
N LEU A 107 -15.28 -7.20 11.66
CA LEU A 107 -15.30 -6.76 13.04
C LEU A 107 -15.06 -8.04 13.85
N VAL A 108 -13.85 -8.20 14.38
CA VAL A 108 -13.62 -9.18 15.45
C VAL A 108 -14.37 -8.60 16.63
N ILE A 109 -15.66 -8.92 16.72
CA ILE A 109 -16.39 -8.81 17.97
C ILE A 109 -15.83 -9.95 18.83
N ALA A 110 -14.86 -9.61 19.68
CA ALA A 110 -14.48 -10.41 20.84
C ALA A 110 -15.34 -9.98 22.03
#